data_AF-A0A150X0M4-F1
#
_entry.id   AF-A0A150X0M4-F1
#
_cell.length_a   1.000
_cell.length_b   1.000
_cell.length_c   1.000
_cell.angle_alpha   90.00
_cell.angle_beta   90.00
_cell.angle_gamma   90.00
#
_symmetry.space_group_name_H-M   'P 1'
#
loop_
_entity.id
_entity.type
_entity.pdbx_description
1 polymer ?
#
loop_
_entity_poly.entity_id
_entity_poly.type
_entity_poly.pdbx_seq_one_letter_code
_entity_poly.pdbx_strand_id
1 'polypeptide(L)'
;MKPCLKFLALSIPFFFAYSITKAQNTELEKTTGYVNFSLGETTLPHEKTQSLALFGCNTNITIDSKLWNGPKGFSWNKANQILSDIPVGHQVDSKTNKPYYVAKYYIASPPVFKAGGQNDPNTLYDIGIVTPDNFVLEGKKPVQMVYMNYNVLKPMYIKYIDVEFDSSFDGLGVDFVPFMVECFDFPWREANGIIDAQGASGIGSLTKDSTNIGRLFLPYYYPNDAEGKVSNNSSGKYLDCEVTLLNDILFHYEVFFMVNGKKYTTLNLKEFQNEKISFHAEYREELSSGCVESKQ
;
A
#
# COMPACT_ATOMS: atom_id res chain seq x y z
N MET A 1 -20.95 11.06 -69.77
CA MET A 1 -21.81 11.16 -68.58
C MET A 1 -21.03 10.63 -67.37
N LYS A 2 -20.70 11.48 -66.38
CA LYS A 2 -20.59 11.10 -64.95
C LYS A 2 -22.02 11.08 -64.35
N PRO A 3 -22.30 10.65 -63.10
CA PRO A 3 -21.51 10.01 -62.02
C PRO A 3 -22.14 8.67 -61.53
N CYS A 4 -21.58 7.87 -60.61
CA CYS A 4 -21.74 7.94 -59.14
C CYS A 4 -20.95 6.74 -58.54
N LEU A 5 -19.90 6.94 -57.73
CA LEU A 5 -19.87 7.18 -56.28
C LEU A 5 -19.79 5.88 -55.42
N LYS A 6 -18.67 5.80 -54.68
CA LYS A 6 -18.46 5.14 -53.36
C LYS A 6 -18.37 3.59 -53.40
N PHE A 7 -17.34 2.94 -52.89
CA PHE A 7 -16.60 3.20 -51.66
C PHE A 7 -15.11 2.84 -51.78
N LEU A 8 -14.25 3.78 -51.36
CA LEU A 8 -12.97 3.45 -50.74
C LEU A 8 -13.28 2.64 -49.47
N ALA A 9 -12.79 1.41 -49.40
CA ALA A 9 -12.45 0.81 -48.11
C ALA A 9 -10.92 0.89 -48.01
N LEU A 10 -10.45 2.04 -47.53
CA LEU A 10 -9.10 2.20 -47.01
C LEU A 10 -8.83 1.05 -46.04
N SER A 11 -7.87 0.20 -46.39
CA SER A 11 -7.15 -0.62 -45.42
C SER A 11 -6.45 0.34 -44.47
N ILE A 12 -7.13 0.70 -43.38
CA ILE A 12 -6.53 1.35 -42.23
C ILE A 12 -5.58 0.30 -41.64
N PRO A 13 -4.25 0.47 -41.70
CA PRO A 13 -3.42 -0.26 -40.77
C PRO A 13 -3.81 0.33 -39.41
N PHE A 14 -4.55 -0.45 -38.64
CA PHE A 14 -4.68 -0.21 -37.20
C PHE A 14 -3.25 -0.21 -36.68
N PHE A 15 -2.67 0.98 -36.58
CA PHE A 15 -1.59 1.25 -35.66
C PHE A 15 -2.16 0.87 -34.30
N PHE A 16 -1.89 -0.36 -33.88
CA PHE A 16 -1.78 -0.70 -32.47
C PHE A 16 -0.70 0.23 -31.92
N ALA A 17 -1.11 1.45 -31.56
CA ALA A 17 -0.42 2.20 -30.55
C ALA A 17 -0.51 1.34 -29.30
N TYR A 18 0.52 0.52 -29.12
CA TYR A 18 0.91 0.03 -27.82
C TYR A 18 0.98 1.27 -26.93
N SER A 19 -0.05 1.48 -26.11
CA SER A 19 0.09 2.31 -24.93
C SER A 19 1.18 1.63 -24.10
N ILE A 20 2.41 2.15 -24.20
CA ILE A 20 3.49 1.76 -23.29
C ILE A 20 3.16 2.43 -21.96
N THR A 21 2.23 1.83 -21.22
CA THR A 21 1.98 2.13 -19.82
C THR A 21 3.10 1.48 -19.01
N LYS A 22 4.13 2.28 -18.72
CA LYS A 22 5.01 2.04 -17.57
C LYS A 22 5.40 3.40 -16.99
N ALA A 23 4.69 3.86 -15.96
CA ALA A 23 5.22 4.91 -15.08
C ALA A 23 6.23 4.34 -14.05
N GLN A 24 6.42 3.01 -14.03
CA GLN A 24 7.41 2.34 -13.21
C GLN A 24 8.77 2.35 -13.92
N ASN A 25 9.61 3.32 -13.56
CA ASN A 25 11.00 3.37 -14.02
C ASN A 25 11.71 2.08 -13.58
N THR A 26 12.21 1.31 -14.55
CA THR A 26 12.82 -0.02 -14.34
C THR A 26 14.33 -0.02 -14.55
N GLU A 27 14.93 1.14 -14.81
CA GLU A 27 16.38 1.27 -14.94
C GLU A 27 16.98 1.81 -13.65
N LEU A 28 17.92 1.05 -13.12
CA LEU A 28 18.58 1.30 -11.84
C LEU A 28 20.05 1.62 -12.06
N GLU A 29 20.52 2.79 -11.61
CA GLU A 29 21.94 2.93 -11.33
C GLU A 29 22.36 1.98 -10.19
N LYS A 30 23.61 1.51 -10.25
CA LYS A 30 24.16 0.34 -9.53
C LYS A 30 24.26 0.46 -8.01
N THR A 31 23.72 1.51 -7.39
CA THR A 31 23.76 1.61 -5.93
C THR A 31 22.56 0.88 -5.37
N THR A 32 22.83 -0.19 -4.61
CA THR A 32 21.79 -0.99 -3.98
C THR A 32 22.00 -1.06 -2.47
N GLY A 33 20.89 -1.13 -1.75
CA GLY A 33 20.81 -1.38 -0.32
C GLY A 33 20.31 -2.77 0.02
N TYR A 34 20.27 -3.05 1.31
CA TYR A 34 19.74 -4.28 1.88
C TYR A 34 18.70 -3.96 2.95
N VAL A 35 17.70 -4.81 3.05
CA VAL A 35 16.75 -4.78 4.17
C VAL A 35 16.74 -6.15 4.82
N ASN A 36 16.98 -6.16 6.12
CA ASN A 36 16.96 -7.35 6.95
C ASN A 36 15.66 -7.36 7.74
N PHE A 37 14.82 -8.37 7.48
CA PHE A 37 13.56 -8.58 8.16
C PHE A 37 13.67 -9.68 9.21
N SER A 38 13.13 -9.39 10.39
CA SER A 38 12.89 -10.37 11.45
C SER A 38 11.41 -10.48 11.73
N LEU A 39 10.83 -11.65 11.49
CA LEU A 39 9.40 -11.91 11.60
C LEU A 39 9.11 -12.77 12.83
N GLY A 40 8.25 -12.26 13.72
CA GLY A 40 7.75 -12.97 14.89
C GLY A 40 6.68 -14.02 14.57
N GLU A 41 5.86 -14.35 15.57
CA GLU A 41 4.74 -15.29 15.44
C GLU A 41 3.42 -14.55 15.17
N THR A 42 2.39 -15.28 14.73
CA THR A 42 0.98 -14.84 14.65
C THR A 42 0.11 -15.73 15.54
N THR A 43 -1.05 -15.21 15.93
CA THR A 43 -2.07 -15.92 16.70
C THR A 43 -3.07 -16.71 15.85
N LEU A 44 -3.10 -16.50 14.53
CA LEU A 44 -4.03 -17.15 13.61
C LEU A 44 -3.35 -18.24 12.77
N PRO A 45 -4.09 -19.30 12.38
CA PRO A 45 -3.58 -20.26 11.40
C PRO A 45 -3.20 -19.58 10.08
N HIS A 46 -1.98 -19.82 9.61
CA HIS A 46 -1.38 -19.13 8.47
C HIS A 46 -0.67 -20.07 7.50
N GLU A 47 -0.37 -19.54 6.32
CA GLU A 47 0.61 -20.11 5.41
C GLU A 47 2.03 -20.09 6.00
N LYS A 48 2.94 -20.89 5.41
CA LYS A 48 4.32 -21.02 5.89
C LYS A 48 5.14 -19.72 5.84
N THR A 49 4.73 -18.77 4.99
CA THR A 49 5.47 -17.54 4.74
C THR A 49 4.55 -16.35 4.65
N GLN A 50 5.05 -15.20 5.07
CA GLN A 50 4.41 -13.90 4.94
C GLN A 50 4.97 -13.15 3.73
N SER A 51 4.07 -12.59 2.91
CA SER A 51 4.46 -11.69 1.83
C SER A 51 4.59 -10.26 2.35
N LEU A 52 5.46 -9.45 1.75
CA LEU A 52 5.56 -8.01 2.03
C LEU A 52 5.84 -7.23 0.75
N ALA A 53 5.65 -5.91 0.81
CA ALA A 53 5.94 -4.99 -0.26
C ALA A 53 6.73 -3.78 0.25
N LEU A 54 7.63 -3.25 -0.58
CA LEU A 54 8.28 -1.96 -0.35
C LEU A 54 7.82 -0.94 -1.39
N PHE A 55 7.47 0.26 -0.94
CA PHE A 55 7.08 1.38 -1.79
C PHE A 55 8.05 2.54 -1.64
N GLY A 56 8.59 3.06 -2.75
CA GLY A 56 9.49 4.20 -2.73
C GLY A 56 9.63 4.85 -4.11
N CYS A 57 9.45 6.17 -4.20
CA CYS A 57 9.46 6.94 -5.46
C CYS A 57 8.84 6.21 -6.68
N ASN A 58 7.56 5.84 -6.59
CA ASN A 58 6.79 5.06 -7.58
C ASN A 58 7.37 3.67 -7.93
N THR A 59 8.27 3.16 -7.10
CA THR A 59 8.79 1.80 -7.15
C THR A 59 7.97 0.93 -6.22
N ASN A 60 7.51 -0.22 -6.71
CA ASN A 60 6.86 -1.25 -5.93
C ASN A 60 7.69 -2.54 -6.01
N ILE A 61 8.22 -2.99 -4.87
CA ILE A 61 9.05 -4.18 -4.75
C ILE A 61 8.24 -5.26 -4.02
N THR A 62 7.62 -6.14 -4.80
CA THR A 62 6.82 -7.28 -4.31
C THR A 62 7.45 -8.60 -4.70
N ILE A 63 7.03 -9.69 -4.05
CA ILE A 63 7.32 -11.05 -4.50
C ILE A 63 6.95 -11.20 -5.98
N ASP A 64 7.80 -11.91 -6.73
CA ASP A 64 7.74 -12.13 -8.18
C ASP A 64 8.00 -10.90 -9.08
N SER A 65 8.20 -9.71 -8.52
CA SER A 65 8.66 -8.56 -9.30
C SER A 65 10.11 -8.72 -9.74
N LYS A 66 10.51 -8.05 -10.83
CA LYS A 66 11.92 -8.05 -11.30
C LYS A 66 12.90 -7.41 -10.31
N LEU A 67 12.37 -6.62 -9.39
CA LEU A 67 13.12 -5.93 -8.34
C LEU A 67 13.25 -6.76 -7.06
N TRP A 68 12.62 -7.95 -7.03
CA TRP A 68 12.64 -8.83 -5.87
C TRP A 68 13.83 -9.77 -5.90
N ASN A 69 14.91 -9.38 -5.23
CA ASN A 69 16.04 -10.28 -4.97
C ASN A 69 16.05 -10.75 -3.51
N GLY A 70 15.05 -11.56 -3.16
CA GLY A 70 14.83 -12.07 -1.81
C GLY A 70 14.12 -13.42 -1.77
N PRO A 71 13.78 -13.94 -0.57
CA PRO A 71 13.04 -15.19 -0.44
C PRO A 71 11.62 -15.05 -1.04
N LYS A 72 10.98 -16.16 -1.42
CA LYS A 72 9.59 -16.19 -1.96
C LYS A 72 8.52 -15.93 -0.87
N GLY A 73 8.82 -15.07 0.08
CA GLY A 73 8.09 -14.86 1.33
C GLY A 73 8.99 -15.05 2.55
N PHE A 74 8.67 -14.32 3.61
CA PHE A 74 9.40 -14.34 4.88
C PHE A 74 8.84 -15.44 5.78
N SER A 75 9.70 -16.33 6.24
CA SER A 75 9.29 -17.39 7.17
C SER A 75 8.93 -16.80 8.53
N TRP A 76 7.84 -17.28 9.11
CA TRP A 76 7.46 -16.96 10.49
C TRP A 76 8.52 -17.43 11.48
N ASN A 77 8.59 -16.78 12.65
CA ASN A 77 9.53 -17.11 13.72
C ASN A 77 11.00 -17.15 13.28
N LYS A 78 11.38 -16.27 12.34
CA LYS A 78 12.72 -16.25 11.75
C LYS A 78 13.26 -14.84 11.66
N ALA A 79 14.44 -14.67 12.25
CA ALA A 79 15.23 -13.45 12.17
C ALA A 79 16.15 -13.43 10.95
N ASN A 80 16.67 -12.25 10.61
CA ASN A 80 17.76 -12.06 9.66
C ASN A 80 17.49 -12.55 8.24
N GLN A 81 16.27 -12.32 7.76
CA GLN A 81 15.87 -12.66 6.40
C GLN A 81 16.13 -11.47 5.48
N ILE A 82 17.06 -11.63 4.53
CA ILE A 82 17.59 -10.51 3.74
C ILE A 82 16.81 -10.37 2.43
N LEU A 83 16.35 -9.15 2.16
CA LEU A 83 15.96 -8.67 0.84
C LEU A 83 17.13 -7.82 0.31
N SER A 84 17.67 -8.21 -0.84
CA SER A 84 18.83 -7.57 -1.46
C SER A 84 18.45 -6.78 -2.71
N ASP A 85 19.41 -6.01 -3.22
CA ASP A 85 19.29 -5.20 -4.44
C ASP A 85 18.16 -4.16 -4.40
N ILE A 86 17.90 -3.61 -3.22
CA ILE A 86 16.96 -2.50 -3.07
C ILE A 86 17.54 -1.26 -3.77
N PRO A 87 16.83 -0.64 -4.72
CA PRO A 87 17.25 0.59 -5.36
C PRO A 87 17.61 1.68 -4.34
N VAL A 88 18.71 2.39 -4.55
CA VAL A 88 19.01 3.60 -3.77
C VAL A 88 19.88 4.55 -4.60
N GLY A 89 19.82 5.84 -4.31
CA GLY A 89 20.64 6.86 -4.94
C GLY A 89 19.99 7.51 -6.16
N HIS A 90 20.83 8.17 -6.96
CA HIS A 90 20.41 8.83 -8.20
C HIS A 90 19.89 7.82 -9.22
N GLN A 91 18.84 8.23 -9.92
CA GLN A 91 18.18 7.48 -10.97
C GLN A 91 17.85 8.45 -12.12
N VAL A 92 17.53 7.91 -13.30
CA VAL A 92 17.14 8.70 -14.47
C VAL A 92 15.79 8.23 -14.96
N ASP A 93 14.86 9.17 -15.14
CA ASP A 93 13.57 8.86 -15.74
C ASP A 93 13.76 8.48 -17.21
N SER A 94 13.41 7.24 -17.55
CA SER A 94 13.53 6.72 -18.91
C SER A 94 12.71 7.51 -19.96
N LYS A 95 11.65 8.21 -19.54
CA LYS A 95 10.78 8.97 -20.45
C LYS A 95 11.30 10.39 -20.69
N THR A 96 11.66 11.10 -19.63
CA THR A 96 12.04 12.52 -19.71
C THR A 96 13.55 12.76 -19.68
N ASN A 97 14.34 11.72 -19.36
CA ASN A 97 15.77 11.80 -19.10
C ASN A 97 16.13 12.76 -17.95
N LYS A 98 15.17 13.10 -17.09
CA LYS A 98 15.39 13.94 -15.90
C LYS A 98 15.89 13.07 -14.74
N PRO A 99 16.82 13.58 -13.92
CA PRO A 99 17.30 12.86 -12.75
C PRO A 99 16.26 12.87 -11.62
N TYR A 100 16.25 11.80 -10.83
CA TYR A 100 15.53 11.70 -9.56
C TYR A 100 16.37 10.93 -8.54
N TYR A 101 15.92 10.86 -7.29
CA TYR A 101 16.64 10.17 -6.22
C TYR A 101 15.72 9.24 -5.45
N VAL A 102 16.19 8.03 -5.14
CA VAL A 102 15.43 7.04 -4.36
C VAL A 102 16.20 6.73 -3.10
N ALA A 103 15.58 6.94 -1.94
CA ALA A 103 16.17 6.50 -0.67
C ALA A 103 15.12 6.22 0.40
N LYS A 104 13.95 6.84 0.32
CA LYS A 104 12.85 6.63 1.25
C LYS A 104 11.97 5.47 0.81
N TYR A 105 11.67 4.59 1.76
CA TYR A 105 10.80 3.44 1.57
C TYR A 105 9.76 3.33 2.68
N TYR A 106 8.57 2.88 2.30
CA TYR A 106 7.52 2.42 3.21
C TYR A 106 7.34 0.91 3.06
N ILE A 107 6.98 0.24 4.15
CA ILE A 107 6.88 -1.22 4.22
C ILE A 107 5.43 -1.63 4.46
N ALA A 108 4.80 -2.24 3.45
CA ALA A 108 3.49 -2.86 3.63
C ALA A 108 3.64 -4.32 4.02
N SER A 109 3.00 -4.66 5.14
CA SER A 109 2.93 -6.02 5.67
C SER A 109 1.46 -6.38 5.85
N PRO A 110 0.87 -7.21 4.96
CA PRO A 110 -0.56 -7.49 4.99
C PRO A 110 -0.99 -8.23 6.27
N PRO A 111 -2.26 -8.13 6.69
CA PRO A 111 -2.76 -8.89 7.83
C PRO A 111 -2.78 -10.39 7.55
N VAL A 112 -2.75 -11.18 8.61
CA VAL A 112 -3.00 -12.63 8.56
C VAL A 112 -4.48 -12.88 8.82
N PHE A 113 -5.09 -13.78 8.07
CA PHE A 113 -6.47 -14.23 8.29
C PHE A 113 -6.55 -15.72 7.97
N LYS A 114 -7.59 -16.36 8.51
CA LYS A 114 -7.85 -17.78 8.25
C LYS A 114 -8.08 -18.01 6.76
N ALA A 115 -7.46 -19.06 6.21
CA ALA A 115 -7.68 -19.48 4.83
C ALA A 115 -9.18 -19.62 4.51
N GLY A 116 -9.63 -18.99 3.42
CA GLY A 116 -11.04 -18.94 3.02
C GLY A 116 -11.90 -17.88 3.71
N GLY A 117 -11.36 -17.10 4.64
CA GLY A 117 -12.09 -16.06 5.38
C GLY A 117 -12.19 -14.69 4.69
N GLN A 118 -11.42 -14.41 3.63
CA GLN A 118 -11.32 -13.05 3.05
C GLN A 118 -12.65 -12.39 2.67
N ASN A 119 -13.69 -13.19 2.37
CA ASN A 119 -14.99 -12.71 1.93
C ASN A 119 -16.06 -12.70 3.04
N ASP A 120 -15.73 -13.18 4.24
CA ASP A 120 -16.65 -13.13 5.38
C ASP A 120 -16.52 -11.78 6.10
N PRO A 121 -17.59 -10.98 6.22
CA PRO A 121 -17.57 -9.70 6.91
C PRO A 121 -17.16 -9.82 8.39
N ASN A 122 -17.27 -11.01 8.98
CA ASN A 122 -16.87 -11.30 10.35
C ASN A 122 -15.56 -12.10 10.43
N THR A 123 -14.68 -11.97 9.43
CA THR A 123 -13.35 -12.57 9.54
C THR A 123 -12.51 -11.87 10.58
N LEU A 124 -11.84 -12.67 11.41
CA LEU A 124 -10.82 -12.22 12.34
C LEU A 124 -9.49 -12.06 11.59
N TYR A 125 -8.86 -10.91 11.80
CA TYR A 125 -7.56 -10.57 11.24
C TYR A 125 -6.55 -10.40 12.38
N ASP A 126 -5.35 -10.92 12.14
CA ASP A 126 -4.18 -10.65 12.96
C ASP A 126 -3.30 -9.61 12.26
N ILE A 127 -3.10 -8.48 12.92
CA ILE A 127 -2.41 -7.33 12.36
C ILE A 127 -1.10 -7.17 13.11
N GLY A 128 0.00 -7.17 12.37
CA GLY A 128 1.33 -7.00 12.94
C GLY A 128 1.83 -5.57 12.92
N ILE A 129 2.70 -5.28 13.88
CA ILE A 129 3.46 -4.04 13.97
C ILE A 129 4.74 -4.22 13.16
N VAL A 130 5.02 -3.26 12.27
CA VAL A 130 6.26 -3.18 11.50
C VAL A 130 7.11 -2.04 12.08
N THR A 131 8.37 -2.31 12.42
CA THR A 131 9.25 -1.32 13.04
C THR A 131 10.65 -1.32 12.43
N PRO A 132 11.10 -0.21 11.83
CA PRO A 132 10.25 0.92 11.43
C PRO A 132 9.35 0.52 10.24
N ASP A 133 8.19 1.16 10.09
CA ASP A 133 7.29 0.98 8.94
C ASP A 133 7.71 1.82 7.72
N ASN A 134 8.66 2.73 7.90
CA ASN A 134 9.32 3.51 6.87
C ASN A 134 10.79 3.78 7.23
N PHE A 135 11.65 3.98 6.23
CA PHE A 135 13.06 4.26 6.45
C PHE A 135 13.69 5.03 5.29
N VAL A 136 14.85 5.62 5.55
CA VAL A 136 15.72 6.24 4.54
C VAL A 136 17.03 5.45 4.49
N LEU A 137 17.44 5.03 3.30
CA LEU A 137 18.72 4.37 3.08
C LEU A 137 19.81 5.42 2.82
N GLU A 138 20.82 5.46 3.69
CA GLU A 138 21.93 6.42 3.61
C GLU A 138 23.30 5.73 3.54
N GLY A 139 24.19 6.27 2.71
CA GLY A 139 25.54 5.76 2.53
C GLY A 139 25.69 4.84 1.31
N LYS A 140 26.88 4.23 1.18
CA LYS A 140 27.29 3.54 -0.05
C LYS A 140 26.70 2.14 -0.23
N LYS A 141 26.46 1.43 0.87
CA LYS A 141 25.86 0.08 0.92
C LYS A 141 24.93 0.01 2.13
N PRO A 142 23.84 0.78 2.10
CA PRO A 142 22.98 0.95 3.27
C PRO A 142 22.30 -0.37 3.64
N VAL A 143 22.12 -0.59 4.93
CA VAL A 143 21.40 -1.73 5.48
C VAL A 143 20.36 -1.22 6.46
N GLN A 144 19.11 -1.63 6.29
CA GLN A 144 18.03 -1.36 7.25
C GLN A 144 17.64 -2.64 7.99
N MET A 145 17.46 -2.54 9.31
CA MET A 145 16.89 -3.61 10.13
C MET A 145 15.40 -3.33 10.35
N VAL A 146 14.56 -4.34 10.10
CA VAL A 146 13.10 -4.26 10.24
C VAL A 146 12.60 -5.42 11.08
N TYR A 147 11.80 -5.10 12.08
CA TYR A 147 11.17 -6.07 12.97
C TYR A 147 9.67 -6.07 12.72
N MET A 148 9.09 -7.25 12.54
CA MET A 148 7.66 -7.44 12.33
C MET A 148 7.10 -8.36 13.41
N ASN A 149 6.15 -7.86 14.20
CA ASN A 149 5.54 -8.62 15.29
C ASN A 149 4.01 -8.68 15.12
N TYR A 150 3.50 -9.86 14.82
CA TYR A 150 2.09 -10.11 14.51
C TYR A 150 1.22 -10.47 15.70
N ASN A 151 1.74 -10.49 16.93
CA ASN A 151 1.01 -11.00 18.11
C ASN A 151 0.69 -9.93 19.17
N VAL A 152 0.93 -8.66 18.89
CA VAL A 152 0.92 -7.63 19.94
C VAL A 152 -0.40 -6.83 20.00
N LEU A 153 -1.19 -6.86 18.92
CA LEU A 153 -2.47 -6.18 18.83
C LEU A 153 -3.63 -7.16 19.10
N LYS A 154 -4.79 -6.67 19.57
CA LYS A 154 -5.98 -7.54 19.66
C LYS A 154 -6.48 -7.86 18.24
N PRO A 155 -6.82 -9.13 17.91
CA PRO A 155 -7.45 -9.45 16.64
C PRO A 155 -8.73 -8.65 16.42
N MET A 156 -8.95 -8.22 15.18
CA MET A 156 -10.07 -7.34 14.81
C MET A 156 -10.90 -7.92 13.68
N TYR A 157 -12.16 -7.49 13.62
CA TYR A 157 -13.00 -7.62 12.42
C TYR A 157 -12.75 -6.45 11.48
N ILE A 158 -12.99 -6.63 10.19
CA ILE A 158 -12.76 -5.60 9.17
C ILE A 158 -14.04 -5.34 8.38
N LYS A 159 -14.47 -4.07 8.35
CA LYS A 159 -15.41 -3.57 7.36
C LYS A 159 -14.63 -3.06 6.15
N TYR A 160 -15.00 -3.48 4.95
CA TYR A 160 -14.42 -2.95 3.72
C TYR A 160 -15.18 -1.69 3.27
N ILE A 161 -14.43 -0.65 2.93
CA ILE A 161 -14.93 0.60 2.36
C ILE A 161 -14.39 0.68 0.93
N ASP A 162 -15.30 0.66 -0.04
CA ASP A 162 -14.95 0.76 -1.46
C ASP A 162 -14.46 2.18 -1.78
N VAL A 163 -13.40 2.27 -2.60
CA VAL A 163 -12.83 3.52 -3.11
C VAL A 163 -12.66 3.38 -4.62
N GLU A 164 -13.32 4.25 -5.39
CA GLU A 164 -13.28 4.21 -6.85
C GLU A 164 -12.05 4.93 -7.41
N PHE A 165 -11.33 4.34 -8.34
CA PHE A 165 -10.30 5.03 -9.12
C PHE A 165 -10.97 5.80 -10.26
N ASP A 166 -10.86 7.13 -10.27
CA ASP A 166 -11.44 7.92 -11.36
C ASP A 166 -10.59 7.89 -12.64
N SER A 167 -11.08 8.53 -13.71
CA SER A 167 -10.44 8.54 -15.03
C SER A 167 -9.08 9.26 -15.07
N SER A 168 -8.71 10.04 -14.05
CA SER A 168 -7.42 10.74 -14.04
C SER A 168 -6.22 9.78 -14.00
N PHE A 169 -6.40 8.59 -13.44
CA PHE A 169 -5.38 7.54 -13.38
C PHE A 169 -5.00 7.01 -14.76
N ASP A 170 -5.96 6.94 -15.70
CA ASP A 170 -5.73 6.43 -17.05
C ASP A 170 -4.75 7.31 -17.83
N GLY A 171 -4.84 8.63 -17.66
CA GLY A 171 -3.96 9.59 -18.33
C GLY A 171 -2.53 9.60 -17.79
N LEU A 172 -2.35 9.27 -16.51
CA LEU A 172 -1.06 9.31 -15.83
C LEU A 172 -0.35 7.95 -15.78
N GLY A 173 -1.06 6.85 -16.07
CA GLY A 173 -0.51 5.50 -16.00
C GLY A 173 -0.06 5.13 -14.57
N VAL A 174 -0.84 5.57 -13.59
CA VAL A 174 -0.63 5.27 -12.17
C VAL A 174 -1.43 4.01 -11.84
N ASP A 175 -0.74 2.95 -11.44
CA ASP A 175 -1.37 1.64 -11.23
C ASP A 175 -1.58 1.32 -9.76
N PHE A 176 -0.97 2.06 -8.83
CA PHE A 176 -1.14 1.85 -7.39
C PHE A 176 -1.10 3.15 -6.59
N VAL A 177 -1.76 3.12 -5.43
CA VAL A 177 -1.84 4.21 -4.46
C VAL A 177 -1.39 3.68 -3.10
N PRO A 178 -0.17 3.98 -2.64
CA PRO A 178 0.29 3.65 -1.31
C PRO A 178 -0.33 4.59 -0.27
N PHE A 179 -0.68 4.04 0.89
CA PHE A 179 -1.29 4.78 1.98
C PHE A 179 -0.80 4.26 3.33
N MET A 180 -0.83 5.13 4.34
CA MET A 180 -0.65 4.79 5.74
C MET A 180 -2.01 4.80 6.42
N VAL A 181 -2.22 3.88 7.36
CA VAL A 181 -3.37 3.85 8.25
C VAL A 181 -2.86 4.03 9.67
N GLU A 182 -3.47 4.93 10.44
CA GLU A 182 -3.20 5.15 11.85
C GLU A 182 -4.52 5.04 12.62
N CYS A 183 -4.61 4.08 13.54
CA CYS A 183 -5.79 3.86 14.36
C CYS A 183 -5.48 4.19 15.83
N PHE A 184 -5.98 5.31 16.35
CA PHE A 184 -5.62 5.81 17.68
C PHE A 184 -6.13 4.93 18.81
N ASP A 185 -7.33 4.37 18.66
CA ASP A 185 -7.99 3.56 19.68
C ASP A 185 -7.84 2.05 19.46
N PHE A 186 -6.83 1.63 18.67
CA PHE A 186 -6.56 0.21 18.43
C PHE A 186 -6.01 -0.46 19.70
N PRO A 187 -6.75 -1.37 20.35
CA PRO A 187 -6.34 -1.98 21.61
C PRO A 187 -5.24 -3.03 21.41
N TRP A 188 -4.26 -2.97 22.29
CA TRP A 188 -3.19 -3.96 22.38
C TRP A 188 -3.66 -5.17 23.19
N ARG A 189 -3.07 -6.33 22.90
CA ARG A 189 -3.25 -7.51 23.74
C ARG A 189 -2.49 -7.30 25.05
N GLU A 190 -3.16 -7.55 26.16
CA GLU A 190 -2.50 -7.55 27.47
C GLU A 190 -1.45 -8.67 27.51
N ALA A 191 -0.18 -8.28 27.59
CA ALA A 191 0.96 -9.19 27.62
C ALA A 191 2.21 -8.46 28.10
N ASN A 192 3.13 -9.18 28.76
CA ASN A 192 4.46 -8.67 29.11
C ASN A 192 4.45 -7.31 29.85
N GLY A 193 3.43 -7.07 30.68
CA GLY A 193 3.27 -5.81 31.43
C GLY A 193 2.60 -4.67 30.64
N ILE A 194 2.20 -4.89 29.38
CA ILE A 194 1.38 -3.96 28.60
C ILE A 194 -0.06 -4.09 29.07
N ILE A 195 -0.63 -3.00 29.59
CA ILE A 195 -2.00 -2.92 30.10
C ILE A 195 -2.68 -1.71 29.46
N ASP A 196 -3.89 -1.91 28.93
CA ASP A 196 -4.72 -0.86 28.32
C ASP A 196 -4.03 0.00 27.24
N ALA A 197 -2.94 -0.49 26.64
CA ALA A 197 -2.26 0.21 25.56
C ALA A 197 -3.13 0.26 24.30
N GLN A 198 -3.04 1.38 23.58
CA GLN A 198 -3.80 1.66 22.38
C GLN A 198 -2.92 2.32 21.32
N GLY A 199 -3.33 2.21 20.07
CA GLY A 199 -2.66 2.82 18.91
C GLY A 199 -2.02 1.78 18.01
N ALA A 200 -2.23 1.87 16.70
CA ALA A 200 -1.52 1.06 15.72
C ALA A 200 -1.40 1.83 14.40
N SER A 201 -0.30 1.60 13.69
CA SER A 201 -0.11 2.08 12.32
C SER A 201 0.23 0.93 11.37
N GLY A 202 -0.03 1.13 10.09
CA GLY A 202 0.38 0.19 9.06
C GLY A 202 0.34 0.82 7.67
N ILE A 203 1.14 0.28 6.76
CA ILE A 203 1.18 0.71 5.37
C ILE A 203 0.45 -0.29 4.49
N GLY A 204 -0.34 0.22 3.54
CA GLY A 204 -0.97 -0.57 2.50
C GLY A 204 -0.83 0.09 1.13
N SER A 205 -1.38 -0.59 0.12
CA SER A 205 -1.53 -0.01 -1.22
C SER A 205 -2.79 -0.53 -1.88
N LEU A 206 -3.49 0.31 -2.63
CA LEU A 206 -4.55 -0.11 -3.54
C LEU A 206 -4.02 -0.09 -4.97
N THR A 207 -4.31 -1.15 -5.73
CA THR A 207 -3.95 -1.24 -7.15
C THR A 207 -5.19 -1.00 -8.00
N LYS A 208 -5.07 -0.24 -9.08
CA LYS A 208 -6.14 -0.07 -10.06
C LYS A 208 -6.23 -1.33 -10.92
N ASP A 209 -7.33 -2.04 -10.81
CA ASP A 209 -7.63 -3.21 -11.63
C ASP A 209 -8.76 -2.92 -12.64
N SER A 210 -9.25 -3.96 -13.33
CA SER A 210 -10.33 -3.81 -14.31
C SER A 210 -11.66 -3.35 -13.72
N THR A 211 -11.86 -3.46 -12.40
CA THR A 211 -13.06 -2.98 -11.71
C THR A 211 -12.98 -1.51 -11.37
N ASN A 212 -11.76 -0.94 -11.33
CA ASN A 212 -11.47 0.40 -10.80
C ASN A 212 -11.96 0.60 -9.36
N ILE A 213 -12.13 -0.47 -8.57
CA ILE A 213 -12.54 -0.37 -7.16
C ILE A 213 -11.44 -0.95 -6.27
N GLY A 214 -10.89 -0.11 -5.41
CA GLY A 214 -10.06 -0.51 -4.28
C GLY A 214 -10.87 -0.62 -2.99
N ARG A 215 -10.32 -1.28 -1.96
CA ARG A 215 -10.99 -1.45 -0.67
C ARG A 215 -10.08 -1.09 0.49
N LEU A 216 -10.46 -0.06 1.23
CA LEU A 216 -9.85 0.25 2.52
C LEU A 216 -10.49 -0.60 3.61
N PHE A 217 -9.71 -0.95 4.62
CA PHE A 217 -10.19 -1.71 5.76
C PHE A 217 -10.43 -0.78 6.95
N LEU A 218 -11.63 -0.83 7.52
CA LEU A 218 -12.00 -0.17 8.76
C LEU A 218 -12.16 -1.23 9.85
N PRO A 219 -11.20 -1.35 10.77
CA PRO A 219 -11.30 -2.28 11.87
C PRO A 219 -12.46 -1.95 12.81
N TYR A 220 -13.08 -2.99 13.35
CA TYR A 220 -14.10 -2.88 14.38
C TYR A 220 -14.10 -4.08 15.32
N TYR A 221 -14.73 -3.92 16.47
CA TYR A 221 -14.97 -4.99 17.43
C TYR A 221 -16.38 -4.92 17.99
N TYR A 222 -16.86 -6.06 18.48
CA TYR A 222 -18.09 -6.10 19.27
C TYR A 222 -17.73 -5.89 20.73
N PRO A 223 -18.20 -4.80 21.38
CA PRO A 223 -18.05 -4.67 22.82
C PRO A 223 -18.78 -5.84 23.48
N ASN A 224 -18.08 -6.59 24.33
CA ASN A 224 -18.70 -7.64 25.12
C ASN A 224 -19.68 -7.01 26.12
N ASP A 225 -20.88 -7.58 26.27
CA ASP A 225 -21.59 -7.51 27.54
C ASP A 225 -20.72 -8.24 28.58
N ALA A 226 -20.80 -7.88 29.87
CA ALA A 226 -19.87 -8.27 30.95
C ALA A 226 -19.58 -9.78 31.15
N GLU A 227 -20.13 -10.67 30.33
CA GLU A 227 -19.98 -12.13 30.34
C GLU A 227 -19.34 -12.71 29.05
N GLY A 228 -18.75 -11.87 28.19
CA GLY A 228 -18.01 -12.36 27.01
C GLY A 228 -18.88 -12.95 25.90
N LYS A 229 -20.20 -12.70 25.95
CA LYS A 229 -21.13 -13.04 24.87
C LYS A 229 -21.38 -11.78 24.03
N VAL A 230 -21.09 -11.87 22.73
CA VAL A 230 -21.55 -10.90 21.74
C VAL A 230 -23.07 -10.93 21.78
N SER A 231 -23.72 -9.87 22.24
CA SER A 231 -25.18 -9.82 22.24
C SER A 231 -25.68 -9.73 20.81
N ASN A 232 -26.78 -10.40 20.49
CA ASN A 232 -27.36 -10.37 19.13
C ASN A 232 -27.78 -8.95 18.66
N ASN A 233 -27.70 -7.95 19.56
CA ASN A 233 -27.99 -6.54 19.30
C ASN A 233 -26.77 -5.62 19.49
N SER A 234 -25.56 -6.15 19.71
CA SER A 234 -24.38 -5.30 19.88
C SER A 234 -24.03 -4.63 18.55
N SER A 235 -24.11 -3.31 18.49
CA SER A 235 -23.57 -2.55 17.37
C SER A 235 -22.04 -2.67 17.39
N GLY A 236 -21.46 -3.02 16.25
CA GLY A 236 -20.01 -3.03 16.09
C GLY A 236 -19.44 -1.63 16.37
N LYS A 237 -18.40 -1.55 17.19
CA LYS A 237 -17.67 -0.31 17.44
C LYS A 237 -16.50 -0.21 16.49
N TYR A 238 -16.62 0.69 15.52
CA TYR A 238 -15.55 1.03 14.58
C TYR A 238 -14.45 1.83 15.27
N LEU A 239 -13.21 1.46 14.96
CA LEU A 239 -12.02 2.15 15.43
C LEU A 239 -11.88 3.50 14.73
N ASP A 240 -11.20 4.40 15.41
CA ASP A 240 -10.85 5.73 14.92
C ASP A 240 -9.57 5.67 14.09
N CYS A 241 -9.73 5.40 12.79
CA CYS A 241 -8.63 5.15 11.86
C CYS A 241 -8.53 6.24 10.79
N GLU A 242 -7.40 6.94 10.76
CA GLU A 242 -7.02 7.88 9.71
C GLU A 242 -6.25 7.16 8.61
N VAL A 243 -6.54 7.48 7.35
CA VAL A 243 -5.82 6.98 6.19
C VAL A 243 -5.20 8.16 5.46
N THR A 244 -3.88 8.16 5.35
CA THR A 244 -3.08 9.21 4.72
C THR A 244 -2.44 8.68 3.45
N LEU A 245 -2.59 9.41 2.35
CA LEU A 245 -1.94 9.11 1.08
C LEU A 245 -0.45 9.42 1.16
N LEU A 246 0.39 8.47 0.74
CA LEU A 246 1.84 8.61 0.77
C LEU A 246 2.35 9.36 -0.47
N ASN A 247 1.85 10.59 -0.65
CA ASN A 247 2.19 11.49 -1.77
C ASN A 247 3.67 11.88 -1.81
N ASP A 248 4.40 11.67 -0.71
CA ASP A 248 5.82 11.95 -0.61
C ASP A 248 6.69 10.94 -1.37
N ILE A 249 6.16 9.77 -1.74
CA ILE A 249 6.88 8.75 -2.54
C ILE A 249 6.28 8.54 -3.94
N LEU A 250 5.47 9.47 -4.45
CA LEU A 250 4.85 9.37 -5.76
C LEU A 250 5.62 10.17 -6.82
N PHE A 251 5.95 9.53 -7.94
CA PHE A 251 6.81 10.15 -8.96
C PHE A 251 5.99 10.95 -9.97
N HIS A 252 6.13 12.28 -10.00
CA HIS A 252 5.42 13.21 -10.91
C HIS A 252 3.88 13.25 -10.78
N TYR A 253 3.31 12.72 -9.71
CA TYR A 253 1.88 12.87 -9.44
C TYR A 253 1.59 13.00 -7.95
N GLU A 254 0.42 13.54 -7.66
CA GLU A 254 -0.17 13.63 -6.34
C GLU A 254 -1.57 13.01 -6.39
N VAL A 255 -1.93 12.25 -5.37
CA VAL A 255 -3.24 11.61 -5.26
C VAL A 255 -4.05 12.26 -4.15
N PHE A 256 -5.34 12.38 -4.36
CA PHE A 256 -6.31 12.89 -3.41
C PHE A 256 -7.47 11.90 -3.26
N PHE A 257 -7.99 11.80 -2.05
CA PHE A 257 -9.35 11.35 -1.84
C PHE A 257 -10.32 12.45 -2.27
N MET A 258 -11.35 12.07 -3.00
CA MET A 258 -12.48 12.90 -3.34
C MET A 258 -13.70 12.42 -2.55
N VAL A 259 -14.24 13.31 -1.73
CA VAL A 259 -15.49 13.05 -0.98
C VAL A 259 -16.37 14.27 -1.09
N ASN A 260 -17.60 14.10 -1.58
CA ASN A 260 -18.56 15.19 -1.77
C ASN A 260 -17.97 16.40 -2.52
N GLY A 261 -17.14 16.12 -3.54
CA GLY A 261 -16.49 17.13 -4.39
C GLY A 261 -15.28 17.84 -3.75
N LYS A 262 -14.88 17.47 -2.53
CA LYS A 262 -13.72 18.05 -1.84
C LYS A 262 -12.52 17.10 -1.90
N LYS A 263 -11.32 17.67 -2.03
CA LYS A 263 -10.03 16.97 -2.01
C LYS A 263 -9.53 16.80 -0.58
N TYR A 264 -9.01 15.63 -0.28
CA TYR A 264 -8.36 15.30 0.98
C TYR A 264 -7.10 14.47 0.72
N THR A 265 -6.05 14.69 1.50
CA THR A 265 -4.86 13.81 1.53
C THR A 265 -4.95 12.79 2.67
N THR A 266 -5.79 13.08 3.68
CA THR A 266 -6.08 12.21 4.82
C THR A 266 -7.58 12.13 5.04
N LEU A 267 -8.09 10.93 5.32
CA LEU A 267 -9.49 10.68 5.67
C LEU A 267 -9.60 9.89 6.97
N ASN A 268 -10.56 10.28 7.82
CA ASN A 268 -10.99 9.43 8.92
C ASN A 268 -12.03 8.40 8.43
N LEU A 269 -11.68 7.12 8.37
CA LEU A 269 -12.57 6.10 7.80
C LEU A 269 -13.86 5.91 8.58
N LYS A 270 -13.85 6.12 9.89
CA LYS A 270 -15.05 5.98 10.73
C LYS A 270 -16.08 7.06 10.44
N GLU A 271 -15.62 8.29 10.20
CA GLU A 271 -16.47 9.42 9.82
C GLU A 271 -17.05 9.25 8.41
N PHE A 272 -16.22 8.78 7.48
CA PHE A 272 -16.56 8.69 6.05
C PHE A 272 -17.07 7.31 5.60
N GLN A 273 -17.31 6.37 6.52
CA GLN A 273 -17.64 4.98 6.20
C GLN A 273 -18.93 4.75 5.39
N ASN A 274 -19.79 5.76 5.27
CA ASN A 274 -21.05 5.71 4.53
C ASN A 274 -21.07 6.66 3.32
N GLU A 275 -19.96 7.35 3.07
CA GLU A 275 -19.82 8.30 1.96
C GLU A 275 -19.25 7.61 0.73
N LYS A 276 -19.51 8.16 -0.45
CA LYS A 276 -18.82 7.74 -1.67
C LYS A 276 -17.43 8.36 -1.69
N ILE A 277 -16.41 7.51 -1.75
CA ILE A 277 -15.00 7.91 -1.80
C ILE A 277 -14.44 7.51 -3.18
N SER A 278 -13.69 8.41 -3.80
CA SER A 278 -12.90 8.08 -4.99
C SER A 278 -11.47 8.63 -4.87
N PHE A 279 -10.54 8.05 -5.62
CA PHE A 279 -9.22 8.62 -5.84
C PHE A 279 -9.22 9.53 -7.06
N HIS A 280 -8.46 10.62 -6.96
CA HIS A 280 -8.14 11.53 -8.05
C HIS A 280 -6.63 11.76 -8.07
N ALA A 281 -6.01 11.67 -9.25
CA ALA A 281 -4.58 11.86 -9.45
C ALA A 281 -4.33 13.11 -10.31
N GLU A 282 -3.37 13.93 -9.89
CA GLU A 282 -2.94 15.12 -10.63
C GLU A 282 -1.45 15.03 -10.95
N TYR A 283 -1.07 15.43 -12.16
CA TYR A 283 0.35 15.57 -12.51
C TYR A 283 0.98 16.72 -11.74
N ARG A 284 2.21 16.53 -11.28
CA ARG A 284 3.07 17.60 -10.76
C ARG A 284 4.45 17.55 -11.39
N GLU A 285 4.97 18.72 -11.75
CA GLU A 285 6.32 18.82 -12.32
C GLU A 285 7.39 18.66 -11.24
N GLU A 286 7.18 19.25 -10.06
CA GLU A 286 8.09 19.11 -8.92
C GLU A 286 8.00 17.70 -8.34
N LEU A 287 9.16 17.10 -8.08
CA LEU A 287 9.26 15.79 -7.45
C LEU A 287 8.94 15.88 -5.96
N SER A 288 8.31 14.85 -5.39
CA SER A 288 8.14 14.79 -3.93
C SER A 288 9.46 14.69 -3.18
N SER A 289 9.39 15.01 -1.89
CA SER A 289 10.47 14.86 -0.92
C SER A 289 11.12 13.47 -0.90
N GLY A 290 10.37 12.39 -1.09
CA GLY A 290 10.91 11.02 -1.15
C GLY A 290 11.53 10.63 -2.49
N CYS A 291 11.43 11.51 -3.51
CA CYS A 291 11.99 11.37 -4.85
C CYS A 291 13.17 12.33 -5.13
N VAL A 292 13.59 13.10 -4.12
CA VAL A 292 14.70 14.05 -4.20
C VAL A 292 15.76 13.70 -3.17
N GLU A 293 17.00 14.10 -3.45
CA GLU A 293 18.10 13.91 -2.50
C GLU A 293 17.85 14.77 -1.26
N SER A 294 17.95 14.18 -0.07
CA SER A 294 17.84 14.93 1.17
C SER A 294 18.98 15.96 1.25
N LYS A 295 18.63 17.22 1.48
CA LYS A 295 19.64 18.25 1.75
C LYS A 295 20.26 17.95 3.12
N GLN A 296 21.53 17.53 3.13
CA GLN A 296 22.35 17.46 4.34
C GLN A 296 22.55 18.83 4.98
#